data_AF-A0A8T4FIM1-F1
#
_entry.id   AF-A0A8T4FIM1-F1
#
_cell.length_a   1.000
_cell.length_b   1.000
_cell.length_c   1.000
_cell.angle_alpha   90.00
_cell.angle_beta   90.00
_cell.angle_gamma   90.00
#
_symmetry.space_group_name_H-M   'P 1'
#
loop_
_entity.id
_entity.type
_entity.pdbx_description
1 polymer ?
#
loop_
_entity_poly.entity_id
_entity_poly.type
_entity_poly.pdbx_seq_one_letter_code
_entity_poly.pdbx_strand_id
1 'polypeptide(L)'
;TDYDPRYESAVVKLTRDAKPRLGDGLTIRRKHGSDDGFFLRKPYEIRNGELRLKTKCRLRHGDSVFITSRGSLDDLAEEIITRDGDAYRKIPIDITFSLGGEAGKTPVVSGTFAIKGVTYKAVYTSDTEMAVAQKKPVMTEDLKKVFAKCGGTQYEMRSFGAEYADNLFLPMSLLNELRRNFLKSADRAVIDAYLPDAASTDAASENYSRFCRDFVRYDLPVQPVQRPKLAFYADSAECVKAAAAIGCGRIYYECDFAPALKDGSVNPAFESDVLDRLASAAEICKDSGCELIWKWSRIADDAYIAAALPLVEKALGLGVCGIMVESYGCAAAIRKIAPYARIYGGSGMNIFNSLSLAQISDLFRGAVISPEATAANIADLIQRIPPEIRGKVETEYVVGGAVELMVTENNLPISALSDYGTYDPEKTYSLLDERDRDFPIYVDACGRTHIFNAVETCLIDSLPELCGLGLDIISIDGRHRTYDYSYAVLKAYTEGLNAVFAGRSER
;
A
#
# COMPACT_ATOMS: atom_id res chain seq x y z
N THR A 1 8.60 23.18 -24.40
CA THR A 1 7.63 22.65 -25.37
C THR A 1 7.19 23.78 -26.27
N ASP A 2 6.90 23.52 -27.54
CA ASP A 2 6.33 24.47 -28.50
C ASP A 2 5.37 23.70 -29.43
N TYR A 3 4.30 24.32 -29.95
CA TYR A 3 3.25 23.62 -30.71
C TYR A 3 2.75 24.44 -31.89
N ASP A 4 2.78 23.84 -33.08
CA ASP A 4 2.20 24.41 -34.30
C ASP A 4 0.82 23.78 -34.58
N PRO A 5 -0.29 24.52 -34.38
CA PRO A 5 -1.64 24.02 -34.62
C PRO A 5 -1.96 23.79 -36.10
N ARG A 6 -1.20 24.38 -37.04
CA ARG A 6 -1.42 24.18 -38.49
C ARG A 6 -0.91 22.83 -38.97
N TYR A 7 0.11 22.28 -38.31
CA TYR A 7 0.74 21.01 -38.70
C TYR A 7 0.57 19.90 -37.65
N GLU A 8 -0.21 20.14 -36.59
CA GLU A 8 -0.37 19.24 -35.44
C GLU A 8 0.99 18.74 -34.91
N SER A 9 1.97 19.64 -34.84
CA SER A 9 3.37 19.31 -34.56
C SER A 9 3.82 19.94 -33.26
N ALA A 10 4.36 19.13 -32.35
CA ALA A 10 4.91 19.57 -31.09
C ALA A 10 6.42 19.38 -31.03
N VAL A 11 7.12 20.33 -30.43
CA VAL A 11 8.55 20.27 -30.12
C VAL A 11 8.71 20.16 -28.60
N VAL A 12 9.38 19.12 -28.13
CA VAL A 12 9.61 18.84 -26.71
C VAL A 12 11.11 18.77 -26.47
N LYS A 13 11.64 19.61 -25.59
CA LYS A 13 13.05 19.54 -25.19
C LYS A 13 13.25 18.37 -24.24
N LEU A 14 14.19 17.48 -24.55
CA LEU A 14 14.55 16.36 -23.69
C LEU A 14 15.45 16.85 -22.55
N THR A 15 15.07 16.53 -21.32
CA THR A 15 15.83 16.87 -20.09
C THR A 15 16.56 15.66 -19.50
N ARG A 16 16.32 14.46 -20.03
CA ARG A 16 16.92 13.20 -19.61
C ARG A 16 17.26 12.34 -20.83
N ASP A 17 18.14 11.36 -20.64
CA ASP A 17 18.57 10.42 -21.69
C ASP A 17 17.48 9.45 -22.16
N ALA A 18 16.39 9.33 -21.40
CA ALA A 18 15.27 8.45 -21.72
C ALA A 18 14.49 9.00 -22.93
N LYS A 19 14.68 8.38 -24.08
CA LYS A 19 13.94 8.66 -25.32
C LYS A 19 12.65 7.81 -25.36
N PRO A 20 11.50 8.38 -25.75
CA PRO A 20 10.28 7.61 -25.95
C PRO A 20 10.41 6.70 -27.17
N ARG A 21 9.63 5.64 -27.27
CA ARG A 21 9.55 4.74 -28.42
C ARG A 21 8.15 4.78 -29.01
N LEU A 22 8.00 4.30 -30.24
CA LEU A 22 6.67 4.05 -30.78
C LEU A 22 5.94 3.05 -29.86
N GLY A 23 4.70 3.36 -29.49
CA GLY A 23 3.91 2.62 -28.52
C GLY A 23 3.97 3.15 -27.08
N ASP A 24 4.94 4.00 -26.72
CA ASP A 24 5.02 4.56 -25.37
C ASP A 24 3.86 5.53 -25.08
N GLY A 25 3.36 5.49 -23.84
CA GLY A 25 2.41 6.47 -23.30
C GLY A 25 3.13 7.73 -22.84
N LEU A 26 2.64 8.89 -23.30
CA LEU A 26 3.13 10.20 -22.93
C LEU A 26 2.03 10.98 -22.21
N THR A 27 2.37 11.58 -21.07
CA THR A 27 1.47 12.48 -20.34
C THR A 27 2.03 13.89 -20.33
N ILE A 28 1.21 14.85 -20.75
CA ILE A 28 1.49 16.26 -20.69
C ILE A 28 0.95 16.79 -19.37
N ARG A 29 1.86 17.20 -18.48
CA ARG A 29 1.54 17.90 -17.25
C ARG A 29 1.47 19.38 -17.49
N ARG A 30 0.28 19.94 -17.30
CA ARG A 30 0.03 21.37 -17.45
C ARG A 30 0.28 22.08 -16.13
N LYS A 31 0.75 23.34 -16.18
CA LYS A 31 0.86 24.16 -14.96
C LYS A 31 -0.49 24.47 -14.32
N HIS A 32 -1.55 24.53 -15.14
CA HIS A 32 -2.94 24.76 -14.72
C HIS A 32 -3.87 23.94 -15.64
N GLY A 33 -4.78 23.16 -15.06
CA GLY A 33 -5.75 22.30 -15.78
C GLY A 33 -5.43 20.79 -15.70
N SER A 34 -6.25 19.97 -16.36
CA SER A 34 -6.10 18.51 -16.38
C SER A 34 -4.92 18.05 -17.24
N ASP A 35 -4.24 16.99 -16.80
CA ASP A 35 -3.21 16.31 -17.55
C ASP A 35 -3.82 15.57 -18.76
N ASP A 36 -3.17 15.67 -19.92
CA ASP A 36 -3.59 14.96 -21.13
C ASP A 36 -2.59 13.84 -21.44
N GLY A 37 -3.08 12.60 -21.51
CA GLY A 37 -2.33 11.42 -21.92
C GLY A 37 -2.55 11.05 -23.38
N PHE A 38 -1.51 10.61 -24.09
CA PHE A 38 -1.63 10.01 -25.42
C PHE A 38 -0.53 9.00 -25.71
N PHE A 39 -0.79 8.06 -26.62
CA PHE A 39 0.20 7.09 -27.08
C PHE A 39 0.95 7.58 -28.31
N LEU A 40 2.27 7.39 -28.32
CA LEU A 40 3.13 7.77 -29.43
C LEU A 40 3.03 6.74 -30.57
N ARG A 41 2.04 6.91 -31.45
CA ARG A 41 1.78 5.95 -32.55
C ARG A 41 2.43 6.34 -33.89
N LYS A 42 2.82 7.60 -34.05
CA LYS A 42 3.39 8.12 -35.30
C LYS A 42 4.90 8.29 -35.19
N PRO A 43 5.66 8.10 -36.30
CA PRO A 43 7.07 8.42 -36.35
C PRO A 43 7.33 9.86 -35.90
N TYR A 44 8.47 10.05 -35.24
CA TYR A 44 8.91 11.33 -34.71
C TYR A 44 10.40 11.51 -35.03
N GLU A 45 10.91 12.74 -34.94
CA GLU A 45 12.33 13.03 -35.10
C GLU A 45 12.93 13.57 -33.81
N ILE A 46 14.18 13.20 -33.51
CA ILE A 46 14.97 13.86 -32.47
C ILE A 46 16.15 14.57 -33.13
N ARG A 47 16.23 15.89 -33.01
CA ARG A 47 17.35 16.71 -33.48
C ARG A 47 17.80 17.65 -32.37
N ASN A 48 19.10 17.75 -32.11
CA ASN A 48 19.69 18.67 -31.13
C ASN A 48 19.05 18.60 -29.72
N GLY A 49 18.65 17.41 -29.26
CA GLY A 49 17.99 17.23 -27.96
C GLY A 49 16.52 17.64 -27.93
N GLU A 50 15.92 17.95 -29.08
CA GLU A 50 14.50 18.26 -29.23
C GLU A 50 13.77 17.12 -29.95
N LEU A 51 12.72 16.63 -29.31
CA LEU A 51 11.78 15.66 -29.84
C LEU A 51 10.67 16.38 -30.61
N ARG A 52 10.55 16.10 -31.91
CA ARG A 52 9.51 16.64 -32.80
C ARG A 52 8.51 15.54 -33.12
N LEU A 53 7.29 15.67 -32.61
CA LEU A 53 6.25 14.65 -32.72
C LEU A 53 4.95 15.24 -33.24
N LYS A 54 4.19 14.45 -34.02
CA LYS A 54 2.84 14.82 -34.42
C LYS A 54 1.84 14.41 -33.35
N THR A 55 1.07 15.35 -32.85
CA THR A 55 0.04 15.11 -31.83
C THR A 55 -1.13 16.06 -31.99
N LYS A 56 -2.34 15.55 -31.70
CA LYS A 56 -3.55 16.37 -31.62
C LYS A 56 -3.65 17.11 -30.27
N CYS A 57 -2.87 16.69 -29.28
CA CYS A 57 -2.79 17.36 -27.99
C CYS A 57 -2.05 18.69 -28.17
N ARG A 58 -2.70 19.79 -27.79
CA ARG A 58 -2.09 21.12 -27.88
C ARG A 58 -1.13 21.30 -26.70
N LEU A 59 0.17 21.36 -26.99
CA LEU A 59 1.19 21.70 -25.98
C LEU A 59 1.35 23.22 -25.88
N ARG A 60 1.50 23.75 -24.66
CA ARG A 60 1.85 25.15 -24.41
C ARG A 60 3.32 25.25 -24.02
N HIS A 61 3.92 26.42 -24.23
CA HIS A 61 5.28 26.67 -23.78
C HIS A 61 5.38 26.55 -22.26
N GLY A 62 6.19 25.60 -21.79
CA GLY A 62 6.45 25.36 -20.37
C GLY A 62 5.75 24.14 -19.79
N ASP A 63 4.90 23.46 -20.57
CA ASP A 63 4.34 22.16 -20.19
C ASP A 63 5.45 21.10 -20.05
N SER A 64 5.29 20.20 -19.08
CA SER A 64 6.20 19.08 -18.87
C SER A 64 5.63 17.81 -19.49
N VAL A 65 6.45 17.03 -20.17
CA VAL A 65 6.03 15.77 -20.80
C VAL A 65 6.74 14.61 -20.14
N PHE A 66 5.98 13.62 -19.70
CA PHE A 66 6.48 12.43 -19.01
C PHE A 66 6.17 11.18 -19.82
N ILE A 67 7.08 10.21 -19.80
CA ILE A 67 6.78 8.84 -20.25
C ILE A 67 6.09 8.15 -19.10
N THR A 68 4.84 7.73 -19.28
CA THR A 68 3.99 7.12 -18.25
C THR A 68 3.74 5.64 -18.48
N SER A 69 3.92 5.15 -19.71
CA SER A 69 3.98 3.73 -20.02
C SER A 69 4.99 3.43 -21.12
N ARG A 70 5.48 2.19 -21.17
CA ARG A 70 6.41 1.71 -22.19
C ARG A 70 5.72 0.62 -22.99
N GLY A 71 5.40 0.90 -24.26
CA GLY A 71 4.73 -0.09 -25.11
C GLY A 71 5.55 -1.38 -25.23
N SER A 72 6.89 -1.26 -25.30
CA SER A 72 7.77 -2.44 -25.33
C SER A 72 7.73 -3.31 -24.08
N LEU A 73 7.30 -2.77 -22.93
CA LEU A 73 7.12 -3.56 -21.71
C LEU A 73 5.73 -4.23 -21.69
N ASP A 74 4.72 -3.58 -22.26
CA ASP A 74 3.39 -4.14 -22.43
C ASP A 74 3.42 -5.30 -23.43
N ASP A 75 4.07 -5.11 -24.59
CA ASP A 75 4.32 -6.16 -25.59
C ASP A 75 5.07 -7.35 -24.98
N LEU A 76 6.06 -7.05 -24.13
CA LEU A 76 6.84 -8.06 -23.40
C LEU A 76 5.96 -8.81 -22.39
N ALA A 77 5.12 -8.12 -21.63
CA ALA A 77 4.22 -8.75 -20.68
C ALA A 77 3.23 -9.67 -21.41
N GLU A 78 2.67 -9.23 -22.54
CA GLU A 78 1.78 -10.05 -23.37
C GLU A 78 2.51 -11.25 -23.96
N GLU A 79 3.76 -11.10 -24.43
CA GLU A 79 4.61 -12.21 -24.86
C GLU A 79 4.81 -13.21 -23.71
N ILE A 80 5.09 -12.75 -22.49
CA ILE A 80 5.27 -13.63 -21.32
C ILE A 80 3.98 -14.37 -20.96
N ILE A 81 2.83 -13.68 -20.98
CA ILE A 81 1.52 -14.24 -20.61
C ILE A 81 1.04 -15.28 -21.63
N THR A 82 1.28 -15.03 -22.92
CA THR A 82 0.82 -15.90 -24.01
C THR A 82 1.77 -17.06 -24.31
N ARG A 83 3.01 -17.02 -23.79
CA ARG A 83 4.01 -18.06 -24.00
C ARG A 83 3.72 -19.27 -23.12
N ASP A 84 3.26 -20.33 -23.75
CA ASP A 84 2.93 -21.58 -23.08
C ASP A 84 4.21 -22.33 -22.67
N GLY A 85 4.47 -22.41 -21.36
CA GLY A 85 5.45 -23.31 -20.75
C GLY A 85 6.94 -23.10 -21.00
N ASP A 86 7.37 -22.07 -21.76
CA ASP A 86 8.79 -21.83 -22.07
C ASP A 86 9.32 -20.57 -21.37
N ALA A 87 10.44 -20.67 -20.67
CA ALA A 87 11.01 -19.56 -19.90
C ALA A 87 11.40 -18.38 -20.81
N TYR A 88 11.04 -17.15 -20.41
CA TYR A 88 11.31 -15.91 -21.18
C TYR A 88 12.81 -15.68 -21.44
N ARG A 89 13.67 -16.05 -20.48
CA ARG A 89 15.14 -16.07 -20.65
C ARG A 89 15.65 -17.46 -20.32
N LYS A 90 16.15 -18.16 -21.32
CA LYS A 90 16.78 -19.46 -21.12
C LYS A 90 18.20 -19.28 -20.59
N ILE A 91 18.60 -20.16 -19.68
CA ILE A 91 19.94 -20.25 -19.12
C ILE A 91 20.79 -21.05 -20.11
N PRO A 92 21.83 -20.43 -20.71
CA PRO A 92 22.75 -21.16 -21.57
C PRO A 92 23.52 -22.19 -20.75
N ILE A 93 23.42 -23.46 -21.13
CA ILE A 93 24.11 -24.58 -20.48
C ILE A 93 25.05 -25.27 -21.47
N ASP A 94 26.31 -25.45 -21.08
CA ASP A 94 27.26 -26.30 -21.79
C ASP A 94 27.19 -27.69 -21.22
N ILE A 95 26.94 -28.69 -22.06
CA ILE A 95 26.70 -30.07 -21.63
C ILE A 95 27.85 -30.96 -22.10
N THR A 96 28.39 -31.78 -21.22
CA THR A 96 29.40 -32.79 -21.53
C THR A 96 28.92 -34.16 -21.10
N PHE A 97 28.90 -35.10 -22.03
CA PHE A 97 28.64 -36.52 -21.79
C PHE A 97 29.97 -37.28 -21.67
N SER A 98 30.13 -38.11 -20.66
CA SER A 98 31.31 -38.96 -20.48
C SER A 98 30.92 -40.32 -19.89
N LEU A 99 31.90 -41.21 -19.76
CA LEU A 99 31.74 -42.49 -19.07
C LEU A 99 32.55 -42.53 -17.77
N GLY A 100 31.94 -43.06 -16.71
CA GLY A 100 32.54 -43.32 -15.41
C GLY A 100 32.26 -44.75 -14.92
N GLY A 101 32.49 -44.97 -13.62
CA GLY A 101 32.39 -46.28 -12.97
C GLY A 101 33.63 -47.16 -13.15
N GLU A 102 33.74 -48.23 -12.36
CA GLU A 102 34.93 -49.12 -12.34
C GLU A 102 35.24 -49.75 -13.71
N ALA A 103 34.20 -50.03 -14.51
CA ALA A 103 34.33 -50.59 -15.86
C ALA A 103 34.39 -49.54 -16.98
N GLY A 104 34.30 -48.23 -16.66
CA GLY A 104 34.31 -47.15 -17.65
C GLY A 104 33.11 -47.17 -18.61
N LYS A 105 31.95 -47.69 -18.17
CA LYS A 105 30.74 -47.88 -19.00
C LYS A 105 29.51 -47.14 -18.48
N THR A 106 29.60 -46.46 -17.34
CA THR A 106 28.45 -45.77 -16.73
C THR A 106 28.32 -44.37 -17.31
N PRO A 107 27.21 -44.00 -17.97
CA PRO A 107 26.98 -42.64 -18.46
C PRO A 107 27.01 -41.59 -17.34
N VAL A 108 27.78 -40.53 -17.57
CA VAL A 108 27.83 -39.34 -16.72
C VAL A 108 27.55 -38.12 -17.59
N VAL A 109 26.67 -37.24 -17.14
CA VAL A 109 26.41 -35.96 -17.78
C VAL A 109 26.74 -34.84 -16.83
N SER A 110 27.57 -33.92 -17.29
CA SER A 110 27.85 -32.69 -16.58
C SER A 110 27.41 -31.48 -17.38
N GLY A 111 27.02 -30.43 -16.67
CA GLY A 111 26.52 -29.19 -17.25
C GLY A 111 27.08 -27.99 -16.53
N THR A 112 27.60 -27.01 -17.25
CA THR A 112 28.02 -25.72 -16.67
C THR A 112 27.18 -24.58 -17.19
N PHE A 113 26.73 -23.72 -16.28
CA PHE A 113 25.89 -22.56 -16.57
C PHE A 113 26.19 -21.43 -15.58
N ALA A 114 25.79 -20.21 -15.91
CA ALA A 114 26.05 -19.04 -15.07
C ALA A 114 24.74 -18.43 -14.54
N ILE A 115 24.73 -18.11 -13.23
CA ILE A 115 23.65 -17.37 -12.57
C ILE A 115 24.29 -16.17 -11.87
N LYS A 116 23.80 -14.96 -12.15
CA LYS A 116 24.29 -13.71 -11.54
C LYS A 116 25.84 -13.55 -11.63
N GLY A 117 26.44 -14.03 -12.71
CA GLY A 117 27.90 -13.96 -12.94
C GLY A 117 28.73 -15.05 -12.24
N VAL A 118 28.09 -15.96 -11.49
CA VAL A 118 28.74 -17.12 -10.85
C VAL A 118 28.47 -18.38 -11.67
N THR A 119 29.50 -19.19 -11.91
CA THR A 119 29.40 -20.44 -12.65
C THR A 119 29.03 -21.59 -11.72
N TYR A 120 27.99 -22.34 -12.10
CA TYR A 120 27.51 -23.54 -11.42
C TYR A 120 27.75 -24.77 -12.29
N LYS A 121 27.94 -25.92 -11.64
CA LYS A 121 28.11 -27.22 -12.29
C LYS A 121 27.07 -28.19 -11.76
N ALA A 122 26.28 -28.77 -12.66
CA ALA A 122 25.40 -29.89 -12.38
C ALA A 122 26.01 -31.18 -12.92
N VAL A 123 25.88 -32.29 -12.20
CA VAL A 123 26.37 -33.60 -12.62
C VAL A 123 25.33 -34.65 -12.28
N TYR A 124 25.02 -35.52 -13.24
CA TYR A 124 24.17 -36.69 -13.03
C TYR A 124 24.85 -37.94 -13.59
N THR A 125 24.89 -38.99 -12.77
CA THR A 125 25.41 -40.31 -13.14
C THR A 125 24.24 -41.27 -13.28
N SER A 126 24.23 -42.06 -14.35
CA SER A 126 23.18 -43.05 -14.60
C SER A 126 23.33 -44.27 -13.69
N ASP A 127 22.22 -44.89 -13.32
CA ASP A 127 22.20 -46.18 -12.61
C ASP A 127 22.40 -47.39 -13.55
N THR A 128 22.56 -47.17 -14.86
CA THR A 128 22.66 -48.24 -15.86
C THR A 128 23.91 -48.06 -16.73
N GLU A 129 24.65 -49.15 -16.94
CA GLU A 129 25.82 -49.15 -17.83
C GLU A 129 25.44 -49.24 -19.32
N MET A 130 26.28 -48.70 -20.18
CA MET A 130 26.17 -48.91 -21.63
C MET A 130 26.62 -50.32 -22.03
N ALA A 131 25.88 -50.95 -22.93
CA ALA A 131 26.23 -52.24 -23.51
C ALA A 131 27.09 -52.07 -24.77
N VAL A 132 27.86 -53.09 -25.15
CA VAL A 132 28.54 -53.12 -26.45
C VAL A 132 27.49 -53.21 -27.57
N ALA A 133 27.58 -52.32 -28.55
CA ALA A 133 26.61 -52.23 -29.63
C ALA A 133 26.67 -53.46 -30.56
N GLN A 134 25.54 -54.16 -30.70
CA GLN A 134 25.43 -55.31 -31.61
C GLN A 134 24.98 -54.93 -33.04
N LYS A 135 24.37 -53.75 -33.23
CA LYS A 135 23.86 -53.29 -34.54
C LYS A 135 24.23 -51.85 -34.83
N LYS A 136 23.71 -50.91 -34.04
CA LYS A 136 23.95 -49.46 -34.22
C LYS A 136 24.42 -48.88 -32.88
N PRO A 137 25.67 -48.39 -32.78
CA PRO A 137 26.11 -47.68 -31.58
C PRO A 137 25.44 -46.30 -31.49
N VAL A 138 25.42 -45.75 -30.29
CA VAL A 138 24.99 -44.35 -30.08
C VAL A 138 26.13 -43.45 -30.54
N MET A 139 25.86 -42.55 -31.47
CA MET A 139 26.85 -41.57 -31.95
C MET A 139 26.72 -40.25 -31.19
N THR A 140 27.79 -39.46 -31.16
CA THR A 140 27.80 -38.11 -30.55
C THR A 140 26.68 -37.22 -31.08
N GLU A 141 26.32 -37.35 -32.36
CA GLU A 141 25.22 -36.62 -32.98
C GLU A 141 23.84 -37.05 -32.45
N ASP A 142 23.67 -38.33 -32.11
CA ASP A 142 22.43 -38.84 -31.49
C ASP A 142 22.28 -38.30 -30.06
N LEU A 143 23.38 -38.27 -29.28
CA LEU A 143 23.40 -37.66 -27.95
C LEU A 143 23.07 -36.16 -28.03
N LYS A 144 23.74 -35.42 -28.91
CA LYS A 144 23.51 -33.99 -29.12
C LYS A 144 22.03 -33.70 -29.41
N LYS A 145 21.38 -34.49 -30.26
CA LYS A 145 19.95 -34.35 -30.57
C LYS A 145 19.03 -34.62 -29.37
N VAL A 146 19.42 -35.49 -28.46
CA VAL A 146 18.66 -35.74 -27.22
C VAL A 146 18.81 -34.56 -26.27
N PHE A 147 20.03 -34.12 -25.97
CA PHE A 147 20.27 -33.03 -25.01
C PHE A 147 19.93 -31.64 -25.53
N ALA A 148 19.87 -31.45 -26.85
CA ALA A 148 19.35 -30.21 -27.45
C ALA A 148 17.86 -29.98 -27.13
N LYS A 149 17.11 -31.04 -26.80
CA LYS A 149 15.69 -30.93 -26.45
C LYS A 149 15.56 -30.43 -25.01
N CYS A 150 15.56 -29.11 -24.82
CA CYS A 150 15.30 -28.48 -23.52
C CYS A 150 13.92 -27.79 -23.44
N GLY A 151 12.98 -28.14 -24.33
CA GLY A 151 11.63 -27.57 -24.33
C GLY A 151 10.89 -27.83 -23.01
N GLY A 152 10.16 -26.82 -22.51
CA GLY A 152 9.49 -26.89 -21.22
C GLY A 152 10.44 -26.79 -20.02
N THR A 153 11.70 -26.40 -20.25
CA THR A 153 12.69 -26.14 -19.20
C THR A 153 13.29 -24.75 -19.36
N GLN A 154 13.93 -24.26 -18.30
CA GLN A 154 14.60 -22.97 -18.29
C GLN A 154 15.95 -22.95 -19.01
N TYR A 155 16.37 -24.02 -19.69
CA TYR A 155 17.71 -24.15 -20.28
C TYR A 155 17.71 -24.09 -21.80
N GLU A 156 18.79 -23.57 -22.36
CA GLU A 156 19.13 -23.72 -23.77
C GLU A 156 20.55 -24.29 -23.90
N MET A 157 20.71 -25.32 -24.73
CA MET A 157 22.03 -25.95 -24.91
C MET A 157 22.92 -25.02 -25.73
N ARG A 158 23.95 -24.45 -25.10
CA ARG A 158 24.94 -23.60 -25.75
C ARG A 158 26.01 -24.41 -26.47
N SER A 159 26.52 -25.46 -25.84
CA SER A 159 27.49 -26.38 -26.42
C SER A 159 27.29 -27.81 -25.93
N PHE A 160 27.80 -28.77 -26.71
CA PHE A 160 27.73 -30.19 -26.39
C PHE A 160 29.07 -30.87 -26.70
N GLY A 161 29.63 -31.57 -25.72
CA GLY A 161 30.80 -32.44 -25.87
C GLY A 161 30.49 -33.88 -25.46
N ALA A 162 31.20 -34.86 -26.04
CA ALA A 162 31.08 -36.25 -25.65
C ALA A 162 32.46 -36.94 -25.61
N GLU A 163 32.73 -37.69 -24.54
CA GLU A 163 34.00 -38.38 -24.29
C GLU A 163 33.71 -39.86 -23.98
N TYR A 164 33.68 -40.71 -25.02
CA TYR A 164 33.42 -42.15 -24.88
C TYR A 164 33.90 -42.94 -26.10
N ALA A 165 33.87 -44.28 -26.01
CA ALA A 165 34.17 -45.17 -27.13
C ALA A 165 32.93 -45.38 -28.03
N ASP A 166 33.06 -45.14 -29.34
CA ASP A 166 31.98 -45.19 -30.35
C ASP A 166 31.37 -46.59 -30.61
N ASN A 167 31.66 -47.58 -29.76
CA ASN A 167 31.17 -48.96 -29.88
C ASN A 167 30.08 -49.31 -28.86
N LEU A 168 29.54 -48.33 -28.13
CA LEU A 168 28.58 -48.55 -27.05
C LEU A 168 27.14 -48.16 -27.45
N PHE A 169 26.16 -48.81 -26.81
CA PHE A 169 24.74 -48.65 -27.06
C PHE A 169 23.98 -48.34 -25.78
N LEU A 170 23.05 -47.38 -25.87
CA LEU A 170 22.06 -47.07 -24.84
C LEU A 170 20.69 -46.84 -25.50
N PRO A 171 19.61 -47.50 -25.02
CA PRO A 171 18.25 -47.26 -25.48
C PRO A 171 17.83 -45.79 -25.41
N MET A 172 17.02 -45.35 -26.38
CA MET A 172 16.48 -43.98 -26.42
C MET A 172 15.66 -43.60 -25.19
N SER A 173 14.98 -44.56 -24.54
CA SER A 173 14.24 -44.33 -23.30
C SER A 173 15.17 -43.89 -22.17
N LEU A 174 16.30 -44.60 -22.00
CA LEU A 174 17.33 -44.30 -21.00
C LEU A 174 18.06 -42.99 -21.31
N LEU A 175 18.35 -42.68 -22.58
CA LEU A 175 18.90 -41.37 -22.97
C LEU A 175 17.97 -40.21 -22.59
N ASN A 176 16.67 -40.36 -22.85
CA ASN A 176 15.68 -39.34 -22.48
C ASN A 176 15.52 -39.20 -20.95
N GLU A 177 15.62 -40.30 -20.22
CA GLU A 177 15.59 -40.31 -18.75
C GLU A 177 16.81 -39.62 -18.16
N LEU A 178 17.99 -39.97 -18.65
CA LEU A 178 19.25 -39.40 -18.23
C LEU A 178 19.30 -37.90 -18.52
N ARG A 179 18.78 -37.44 -19.67
CA ARG A 179 18.55 -36.01 -19.95
C ARG A 179 17.62 -35.37 -18.92
N ARG A 180 16.45 -35.98 -18.61
CA ARG A 180 15.49 -35.42 -17.65
C ARG A 180 16.09 -35.29 -16.25
N ASN A 181 16.80 -36.32 -15.78
CA ASN A 181 17.40 -36.33 -14.45
C ASN A 181 18.59 -35.36 -14.36
N PHE A 182 19.38 -35.24 -15.42
CA PHE A 182 20.39 -34.19 -15.53
C PHE A 182 19.78 -32.77 -15.44
N LEU A 183 18.72 -32.47 -16.20
CA LEU A 183 18.07 -31.15 -16.13
C LEU A 183 17.48 -30.89 -14.73
N LYS A 184 16.92 -31.90 -14.05
CA LYS A 184 16.50 -31.78 -12.64
C LYS A 184 17.67 -31.47 -11.69
N SER A 185 18.85 -32.04 -11.93
CA SER A 185 20.05 -31.72 -11.13
C SER A 185 20.52 -30.28 -11.37
N ALA A 186 20.38 -29.78 -12.60
CA ALA A 186 20.61 -28.38 -12.92
C ALA A 186 19.58 -27.47 -12.23
N ASP A 187 18.29 -27.86 -12.21
CA ASP A 187 17.24 -27.10 -11.51
C ASP A 187 17.57 -26.98 -10.02
N ARG A 188 18.04 -28.07 -9.41
CA ARG A 188 18.46 -28.05 -8.01
C ARG A 188 19.60 -27.06 -7.76
N ALA A 189 20.63 -27.07 -8.60
CA ALA A 189 21.73 -26.14 -8.50
C ALA A 189 21.30 -24.67 -8.74
N VAL A 190 20.28 -24.43 -9.59
CA VAL A 190 19.66 -23.10 -9.71
C VAL A 190 18.95 -22.70 -8.42
N ILE A 191 18.11 -23.57 -7.85
CA ILE A 191 17.38 -23.28 -6.60
C ILE A 191 18.35 -22.97 -5.46
N ASP A 192 19.37 -23.80 -5.29
CA ASP A 192 20.37 -23.64 -4.22
C ASP A 192 21.16 -22.33 -4.37
N ALA A 193 21.33 -21.81 -5.60
CA ALA A 193 21.96 -20.51 -5.84
C ALA A 193 21.12 -19.30 -5.40
N TYR A 194 19.81 -19.47 -5.19
CA TYR A 194 18.90 -18.42 -4.70
C TYR A 194 18.53 -18.58 -3.23
N LEU A 195 18.85 -19.72 -2.61
CA LEU A 195 18.66 -19.91 -1.18
C LEU A 195 19.76 -19.19 -0.38
N PRO A 196 19.43 -18.60 0.78
CA PRO A 196 20.44 -18.12 1.71
C PRO A 196 21.37 -19.27 2.15
N ASP A 197 22.64 -18.97 2.40
CA ASP A 197 23.56 -19.96 2.96
C ASP A 197 23.17 -20.32 4.41
N ALA A 198 23.65 -21.47 4.89
CA ALA A 198 23.32 -21.98 6.22
C ALA A 198 23.73 -21.02 7.36
N ALA A 199 24.85 -20.30 7.21
CA ALA A 199 25.28 -19.35 8.23
C ALA A 199 24.34 -18.13 8.30
N SER A 200 23.86 -17.64 7.15
CA SER A 200 22.84 -16.61 7.07
C SER A 200 21.52 -17.04 7.71
N THR A 201 21.08 -18.28 7.49
CA THR A 201 19.86 -18.81 8.12
C THR A 201 20.02 -18.99 9.63
N ASP A 202 21.17 -19.47 10.08
CA ASP A 202 21.46 -19.67 11.50
C ASP A 202 21.52 -18.32 12.24
N ALA A 203 22.20 -17.32 11.65
CA ALA A 203 22.23 -15.97 12.19
C ALA A 203 20.83 -15.34 12.27
N ALA A 204 19.99 -15.54 11.26
CA ALA A 204 18.60 -15.06 11.29
C ALA A 204 17.78 -15.73 12.41
N SER A 205 17.95 -17.05 12.60
CA SER A 205 17.30 -17.82 13.66
C SER A 205 17.76 -17.37 15.06
N GLU A 206 19.06 -17.12 15.24
CA GLU A 206 19.62 -16.58 16.48
C GLU A 206 19.09 -15.17 16.79
N ASN A 207 19.01 -14.31 15.78
CA ASN A 207 18.46 -12.96 15.90
C ASN A 207 16.98 -13.00 16.29
N TYR A 208 16.19 -13.86 15.64
CA TYR A 208 14.78 -14.06 15.99
C TYR A 208 14.62 -14.58 17.42
N SER A 209 15.40 -15.59 17.80
CA SER A 209 15.37 -16.16 19.14
C SER A 209 15.78 -15.14 20.21
N ARG A 210 16.77 -14.29 19.90
CA ARG A 210 17.17 -13.18 20.76
C ARG A 210 16.06 -12.15 20.90
N PHE A 211 15.48 -11.72 19.78
CA PHE A 211 14.32 -10.83 19.79
C PHE A 211 13.20 -11.42 20.65
N CYS A 212 12.82 -12.68 20.48
CA CYS A 212 11.77 -13.30 21.29
C CYS A 212 12.10 -13.36 22.80
N ARG A 213 13.38 -13.53 23.18
CA ARG A 213 13.82 -13.51 24.58
C ARG A 213 13.79 -12.11 25.19
N ASP A 214 14.25 -11.11 24.44
CA ASP A 214 14.27 -9.72 24.91
C ASP A 214 12.87 -9.10 24.89
N PHE A 215 12.03 -9.58 23.96
CA PHE A 215 10.62 -9.25 23.83
C PHE A 215 9.71 -10.09 24.75
N VAL A 216 10.29 -10.82 25.72
CA VAL A 216 9.51 -11.65 26.65
C VAL A 216 8.42 -10.80 27.30
N ARG A 217 7.20 -11.23 26.95
CA ARG A 217 5.88 -10.85 27.42
C ARG A 217 5.95 -10.05 28.72
N TYR A 218 5.57 -8.79 28.62
CA TYR A 218 5.04 -8.12 29.79
C TYR A 218 3.77 -8.87 30.18
N ASP A 219 3.89 -9.87 31.08
CA ASP A 219 2.74 -10.46 31.79
C ASP A 219 2.25 -9.40 32.78
N LEU A 220 1.70 -8.32 32.23
CA LEU A 220 1.12 -7.26 33.01
C LEU A 220 -0.24 -7.74 33.50
N PRO A 221 -0.60 -7.41 34.74
CA PRO A 221 -1.89 -7.77 35.28
C PRO A 221 -2.99 -7.26 34.35
N VAL A 222 -4.00 -8.11 34.14
CA VAL A 222 -5.23 -7.74 33.43
C VAL A 222 -5.74 -6.46 34.06
N GLN A 223 -5.92 -5.42 33.23
CA GLN A 223 -6.35 -4.14 33.73
C GLN A 223 -7.77 -4.26 34.30
N PRO A 224 -8.08 -3.57 35.40
CA PRO A 224 -9.46 -3.48 35.85
C PRO A 224 -10.30 -2.89 34.72
N VAL A 225 -11.53 -3.35 34.57
CA VAL A 225 -12.45 -2.80 33.57
C VAL A 225 -12.67 -1.32 33.88
N GLN A 226 -12.31 -0.48 32.92
CA GLN A 226 -12.50 0.96 33.00
C GLN A 226 -13.62 1.38 32.07
N ARG A 227 -14.34 2.43 32.46
CA ARG A 227 -15.36 3.03 31.60
C ARG A 227 -14.65 3.90 30.56
N PRO A 228 -14.66 3.54 29.27
CA PRO A 228 -14.02 4.37 28.25
C PRO A 228 -14.76 5.70 28.11
N LYS A 229 -14.00 6.74 27.77
CA LYS A 229 -14.57 8.01 27.32
C LYS A 229 -15.21 7.79 25.94
N LEU A 230 -16.40 8.37 25.72
CA LEU A 230 -17.01 8.39 24.40
C LEU A 230 -16.46 9.60 23.63
N ALA A 231 -16.02 9.38 22.40
CA ALA A 231 -15.59 10.41 21.46
C ALA A 231 -16.39 10.37 20.15
N PHE A 232 -16.42 11.48 19.42
CA PHE A 232 -17.20 11.60 18.20
C PHE A 232 -16.48 12.39 17.11
N TYR A 233 -16.45 11.87 15.88
CA TYR A 233 -15.99 12.63 14.72
C TYR A 233 -17.15 13.39 14.10
N ALA A 234 -16.94 14.69 13.86
CA ALA A 234 -17.93 15.58 13.29
C ALA A 234 -17.29 16.45 12.21
N ASP A 235 -18.04 16.79 11.18
CA ASP A 235 -17.67 17.71 10.09
C ASP A 235 -18.60 18.92 10.00
N SER A 236 -19.68 18.94 10.78
CA SER A 236 -20.65 20.05 10.85
C SER A 236 -20.86 20.56 12.28
N ALA A 237 -21.21 21.84 12.40
CA ALA A 237 -21.57 22.45 13.68
C ALA A 237 -22.81 21.78 14.32
N GLU A 238 -23.71 21.23 13.51
CA GLU A 238 -24.87 20.48 13.99
C GLU A 238 -24.45 19.18 14.68
N CYS A 239 -23.55 18.42 14.08
CA CYS A 239 -22.97 17.21 14.68
C CYS A 239 -22.21 17.51 15.98
N VAL A 240 -21.48 18.63 16.03
CA VAL A 240 -20.84 19.10 17.28
C VAL A 240 -21.88 19.39 18.36
N LYS A 241 -22.98 20.07 18.03
CA LYS A 241 -24.09 20.33 18.99
C LYS A 241 -24.74 19.04 19.48
N ALA A 242 -24.96 18.06 18.59
CA ALA A 242 -25.53 16.76 18.97
C ALA A 242 -24.63 16.04 19.98
N ALA A 243 -23.32 16.01 19.71
CA ALA A 243 -22.36 15.36 20.60
C ALA A 243 -22.20 16.07 21.95
N ALA A 244 -22.18 17.40 21.95
CA ALA A 244 -22.18 18.21 23.16
C ALA A 244 -23.44 17.99 24.01
N ALA A 245 -24.62 17.88 23.38
CA ALA A 245 -25.89 17.68 24.08
C ALA A 245 -25.99 16.33 24.83
N ILE A 246 -25.27 15.30 24.36
CA ILE A 246 -25.19 13.99 25.03
C ILE A 246 -24.12 13.97 26.14
N GLY A 247 -23.20 14.94 26.15
CA GLY A 247 -22.05 14.95 27.06
C GLY A 247 -20.91 14.04 26.57
N CYS A 248 -20.66 14.01 25.26
CA CYS A 248 -19.53 13.29 24.69
C CYS A 248 -18.21 13.84 25.26
N GLY A 249 -17.29 12.98 25.70
CA GLY A 249 -16.07 13.47 26.37
C GLY A 249 -15.08 14.18 25.43
N ARG A 250 -15.12 13.86 24.13
CA ARG A 250 -14.24 14.44 23.11
C ARG A 250 -14.92 14.53 21.75
N ILE A 251 -14.68 15.61 21.03
CA ILE A 251 -15.18 15.82 19.67
C ILE A 251 -13.99 16.09 18.75
N TYR A 252 -13.80 15.22 17.75
CA TYR A 252 -12.86 15.42 16.65
C TYR A 252 -13.58 16.18 15.54
N TYR A 253 -13.32 17.48 15.44
CA TYR A 253 -13.96 18.33 14.45
C TYR A 253 -13.08 18.51 13.23
N GLU A 254 -13.50 17.91 12.11
CA GLU A 254 -12.89 18.07 10.80
C GLU A 254 -13.60 19.20 10.04
N CYS A 255 -13.10 20.41 10.26
CA CYS A 255 -13.48 21.57 9.48
C CYS A 255 -12.84 21.44 8.10
N ASP A 256 -13.54 20.85 7.12
CA ASP A 256 -13.04 20.71 5.75
C ASP A 256 -12.81 22.09 5.09
N PHE A 257 -11.68 22.26 4.39
CA PHE A 257 -11.31 23.50 3.69
C PHE A 257 -10.28 23.23 2.58
N ALA A 258 -10.27 24.11 1.57
CA ALA A 258 -9.30 24.09 0.49
C ALA A 258 -8.39 25.33 0.55
N PRO A 259 -7.05 25.16 0.63
CA PRO A 259 -6.12 26.29 0.64
C PRO A 259 -6.04 26.99 -0.73
N ALA A 260 -6.31 26.26 -1.81
CA ALA A 260 -6.38 26.77 -3.17
C ALA A 260 -7.79 26.55 -3.76
N LEU A 261 -8.27 27.55 -4.50
CA LEU A 261 -9.45 27.46 -5.33
C LEU A 261 -9.19 26.53 -6.52
N LYS A 262 -10.26 26.07 -7.19
CA LYS A 262 -10.18 25.15 -8.34
C LYS A 262 -9.35 25.69 -9.52
N ASP A 263 -9.15 27.00 -9.60
CA ASP A 263 -8.31 27.67 -10.60
C ASP A 263 -6.83 27.80 -10.19
N GLY A 264 -6.47 27.31 -9.00
CA GLY A 264 -5.13 27.36 -8.43
C GLY A 264 -4.81 28.67 -7.69
N SER A 265 -5.75 29.61 -7.58
CA SER A 265 -5.57 30.82 -6.76
C SER A 265 -5.78 30.53 -5.26
N VAL A 266 -5.18 31.32 -4.38
CA VAL A 266 -5.35 31.16 -2.92
C VAL A 266 -6.73 31.64 -2.51
N ASN A 267 -7.44 30.89 -1.67
CA ASN A 267 -8.72 31.34 -1.10
C ASN A 267 -8.46 32.43 -0.03
N PRO A 268 -8.76 33.72 -0.26
CA PRO A 268 -8.39 34.77 0.70
C PRO A 268 -9.17 34.69 2.02
N ALA A 269 -10.28 33.95 2.06
CA ALA A 269 -11.16 33.85 3.22
C ALA A 269 -11.01 32.53 4.00
N PHE A 270 -10.15 31.60 3.57
CA PHE A 270 -10.06 30.28 4.23
C PHE A 270 -9.67 30.41 5.70
N GLU A 271 -8.76 31.34 6.02
CA GLU A 271 -8.27 31.52 7.39
C GLU A 271 -9.41 31.94 8.32
N SER A 272 -10.19 32.97 7.95
CA SER A 272 -11.32 33.42 8.75
C SER A 272 -12.40 32.35 8.87
N ASP A 273 -12.72 31.65 7.77
CA ASP A 273 -13.75 30.60 7.77
C ASP A 273 -13.39 29.45 8.72
N VAL A 274 -12.16 28.95 8.64
CA VAL A 274 -11.67 27.88 9.53
C VAL A 274 -11.69 28.33 10.98
N LEU A 275 -11.18 29.53 11.28
CA LEU A 275 -11.13 30.04 12.65
C LEU A 275 -12.52 30.31 13.23
N ASP A 276 -13.46 30.85 12.45
CA ASP A 276 -14.83 31.11 12.88
C ASP A 276 -15.59 29.80 13.17
N ARG A 277 -15.41 28.79 12.31
CA ARG A 277 -15.98 27.45 12.53
C ARG A 277 -15.39 26.77 13.78
N LEU A 278 -14.08 26.88 13.99
CA LEU A 278 -13.42 26.35 15.20
C LEU A 278 -13.86 27.10 16.47
N ALA A 279 -13.98 28.43 16.42
CA ALA A 279 -14.44 29.24 17.55
C ALA A 279 -15.88 28.88 17.93
N SER A 280 -16.77 28.74 16.95
CA SER A 280 -18.16 28.32 17.21
C SER A 280 -18.24 26.94 17.84
N ALA A 281 -17.47 25.97 17.33
CA ALA A 281 -17.39 24.64 17.91
C ALA A 281 -16.80 24.65 19.33
N ALA A 282 -15.80 25.50 19.58
CA ALA A 282 -15.13 25.60 20.88
C ALA A 282 -16.07 26.15 21.96
N GLU A 283 -16.89 27.16 21.64
CA GLU A 283 -17.89 27.69 22.58
C GLU A 283 -18.95 26.62 22.93
N ILE A 284 -19.44 25.86 21.93
CA ILE A 284 -20.37 24.74 22.18
C ILE A 284 -19.74 23.68 23.12
N CYS A 285 -18.47 23.36 22.90
CA CYS A 285 -17.75 22.36 23.70
C CYS A 285 -17.46 22.86 25.12
N LYS A 286 -17.16 24.15 25.27
CA LYS A 286 -16.91 24.79 26.57
C LYS A 286 -18.13 24.76 27.48
N ASP A 287 -19.32 25.03 26.93
CA ASP A 287 -20.58 24.99 27.69
C ASP A 287 -20.94 23.58 28.17
N SER A 288 -20.49 22.55 27.46
CA SER A 288 -20.78 21.14 27.74
C SER A 288 -19.62 20.39 28.43
N GLY A 289 -18.44 21.01 28.56
CA GLY A 289 -17.25 20.37 29.13
C GLY A 289 -16.55 19.37 28.20
N CYS A 290 -16.87 19.38 26.90
CA CYS A 290 -16.29 18.46 25.91
C CYS A 290 -14.90 18.94 25.45
N GLU A 291 -13.97 18.02 25.20
CA GLU A 291 -12.68 18.36 24.57
C GLU A 291 -12.85 18.52 23.05
N LEU A 292 -12.69 19.74 22.52
CA LEU A 292 -12.65 19.95 21.08
C LEU A 292 -11.23 19.70 20.54
N ILE A 293 -11.09 18.74 19.63
CA ILE A 293 -9.84 18.46 18.93
C ILE A 293 -10.02 18.84 17.46
N TRP A 294 -9.14 19.69 16.92
CA TRP A 294 -9.16 20.00 15.49
C TRP A 294 -8.54 18.83 14.72
N LYS A 295 -9.36 18.11 13.96
CA LYS A 295 -8.90 17.03 13.10
C LYS A 295 -8.49 17.60 11.74
N TRP A 296 -7.27 17.29 11.32
CA TRP A 296 -6.79 17.58 9.98
C TRP A 296 -7.28 16.53 8.97
N SER A 297 -7.25 16.90 7.69
CA SER A 297 -7.57 15.99 6.60
C SER A 297 -6.69 14.74 6.65
N ARG A 298 -7.26 13.60 6.24
CA ARG A 298 -6.52 12.32 6.14
C ARG A 298 -5.30 12.44 5.25
N ILE A 299 -5.44 13.15 4.14
CA ILE A 299 -4.34 13.46 3.24
C ILE A 299 -4.04 14.95 3.41
N ALA A 300 -3.07 15.26 4.24
CA ALA A 300 -2.54 16.61 4.38
C ALA A 300 -1.30 16.74 3.49
N ASP A 301 -1.50 17.28 2.28
CA ASP A 301 -0.40 17.57 1.36
C ASP A 301 0.35 18.86 1.77
N ASP A 302 1.39 19.21 1.03
CA ASP A 302 2.22 20.38 1.33
C ASP A 302 1.40 21.69 1.34
N ALA A 303 0.39 21.81 0.47
CA ALA A 303 -0.47 22.99 0.40
C ALA A 303 -1.40 23.09 1.61
N TYR A 304 -2.00 21.97 2.02
CA TYR A 304 -2.83 21.90 3.22
C TYR A 304 -2.00 22.22 4.46
N ILE A 305 -0.82 21.61 4.61
CA ILE A 305 0.06 21.85 5.77
C ILE A 305 0.49 23.32 5.81
N ALA A 306 0.89 23.91 4.68
CA ALA A 306 1.29 25.31 4.62
C ALA A 306 0.18 26.28 5.04
N ALA A 307 -1.08 25.92 4.78
CA ALA A 307 -2.24 26.72 5.17
C ALA A 307 -2.72 26.47 6.60
N ALA A 308 -2.71 25.21 7.05
CA ALA A 308 -3.20 24.82 8.37
C ALA A 308 -2.22 25.17 9.50
N LEU A 309 -0.93 25.02 9.25
CA LEU A 309 0.11 25.15 10.28
C LEU A 309 0.14 26.54 10.94
N PRO A 310 0.05 27.67 10.20
CA PRO A 310 -0.03 29.01 10.80
C PRO A 310 -1.27 29.25 11.68
N LEU A 311 -2.33 28.43 11.53
CA LEU A 311 -3.57 28.57 12.28
C LEU A 311 -3.55 27.82 13.61
N VAL A 312 -2.58 26.93 13.84
CA VAL A 312 -2.55 26.06 15.03
C VAL A 312 -2.56 26.86 16.33
N GLU A 313 -1.69 27.86 16.50
CA GLU A 313 -1.64 28.64 17.74
C GLU A 313 -2.92 29.46 17.95
N LYS A 314 -3.50 29.97 16.86
CA LYS A 314 -4.78 30.70 16.90
C LYS A 314 -5.92 29.77 17.33
N ALA A 315 -6.00 28.58 16.73
CA ALA A 315 -6.99 27.56 17.08
C ALA A 315 -6.89 27.17 18.56
N LEU A 316 -5.67 26.93 19.07
CA LEU A 316 -5.46 26.65 20.49
C LEU A 316 -5.92 27.81 21.39
N GLY A 317 -5.67 29.06 20.97
CA GLY A 317 -6.14 30.26 21.66
C GLY A 317 -7.67 30.42 21.68
N LEU A 318 -8.39 29.80 20.74
CA LEU A 318 -9.86 29.78 20.68
C LEU A 318 -10.50 28.71 21.57
N GLY A 319 -9.71 27.86 22.24
CA GLY A 319 -10.22 26.78 23.10
C GLY A 319 -10.15 25.39 22.48
N VAL A 320 -9.54 25.24 21.29
CA VAL A 320 -9.18 23.91 20.77
C VAL A 320 -8.16 23.26 21.71
N CYS A 321 -8.46 22.06 22.17
CA CYS A 321 -7.69 21.35 23.20
C CYS A 321 -6.51 20.55 22.63
N GLY A 322 -6.47 20.34 21.32
CA GLY A 322 -5.39 19.64 20.61
C GLY A 322 -5.68 19.44 19.14
N ILE A 323 -4.74 18.82 18.43
CA ILE A 323 -4.79 18.60 16.99
C ILE A 323 -4.71 17.10 16.70
N MET A 324 -5.61 16.56 15.88
CA MET A 324 -5.51 15.19 15.38
C MET A 324 -4.95 15.20 13.96
N VAL A 325 -3.93 14.37 13.72
CA VAL A 325 -3.27 14.22 12.42
C VAL A 325 -3.09 12.74 12.07
N GLU A 326 -2.84 12.50 10.78
CA GLU A 326 -2.84 11.15 10.19
C GLU A 326 -1.44 10.76 9.70
N SER A 327 -0.42 11.58 10.00
CA SER A 327 0.98 11.31 9.66
C SER A 327 1.97 11.93 10.67
N TYR A 328 3.14 11.29 10.79
CA TYR A 328 4.27 11.79 11.58
C TYR A 328 4.79 13.15 11.09
N GLY A 329 4.77 13.39 9.78
CA GLY A 329 5.22 14.65 9.19
C GLY A 329 4.41 15.85 9.69
N CYS A 330 3.09 15.71 9.72
CA CYS A 330 2.20 16.74 10.27
C CYS A 330 2.44 16.95 11.77
N ALA A 331 2.56 15.88 12.54
CA ALA A 331 2.83 15.97 13.98
C ALA A 331 4.17 16.67 14.27
N ALA A 332 5.22 16.33 13.52
CA ALA A 332 6.53 16.96 13.65
C ALA A 332 6.51 18.44 13.25
N ALA A 333 5.73 18.81 12.21
CA ALA A 333 5.56 20.20 11.81
C ALA A 333 4.86 21.02 12.91
N ILE A 334 3.78 20.49 13.48
CA ILE A 334 3.05 21.13 14.59
C ILE A 334 3.97 21.29 15.82
N ARG A 335 4.72 20.24 16.19
CA ARG A 335 5.61 20.26 17.36
C ARG A 335 6.69 21.34 17.27
N LYS A 336 7.14 21.70 16.06
CA LYS A 336 8.13 22.77 15.86
C LYS A 336 7.58 24.17 16.20
N ILE A 337 6.32 24.44 15.88
CA ILE A 337 5.70 25.76 16.10
C ILE A 337 4.97 25.85 17.44
N ALA A 338 4.38 24.76 17.91
CA ALA A 338 3.62 24.67 19.15
C ALA A 338 4.10 23.46 19.97
N PRO A 339 5.27 23.55 20.64
CA PRO A 339 5.84 22.43 21.40
C PRO A 339 4.95 21.92 22.54
N TYR A 340 3.98 22.72 22.98
CA TYR A 340 3.02 22.41 24.04
C TYR A 340 1.71 21.80 23.52
N ALA A 341 1.48 21.79 22.21
CA ALA A 341 0.25 21.27 21.63
C ALA A 341 0.08 19.78 21.95
N ARG A 342 -1.14 19.39 22.33
CA ARG A 342 -1.53 17.98 22.41
C ARG A 342 -1.82 17.50 20.99
N ILE A 343 -1.11 16.46 20.56
CA ILE A 343 -1.25 15.90 19.22
C ILE A 343 -1.83 14.49 19.36
N TYR A 344 -2.83 14.16 18.55
CA TYR A 344 -3.48 12.85 18.52
C TYR A 344 -3.29 12.20 17.15
N GLY A 345 -3.06 10.89 17.15
CA GLY A 345 -2.89 10.10 15.95
C GLY A 345 -4.21 9.49 15.52
N GLY A 346 -4.68 9.79 14.31
CA GLY A 346 -5.85 9.11 13.73
C GLY A 346 -5.52 7.72 13.19
N SER A 347 -6.49 7.10 12.52
CA SER A 347 -6.39 5.75 11.97
C SER A 347 -5.26 5.54 10.96
N GLY A 348 -4.85 6.60 10.24
CA GLY A 348 -3.75 6.60 9.27
C GLY A 348 -2.38 6.35 9.89
N MET A 349 -2.26 6.39 11.23
CA MET A 349 -1.05 6.02 11.94
C MET A 349 -0.78 4.51 11.94
N ASN A 350 -1.78 3.67 11.58
CA ASN A 350 -1.68 2.21 11.50
C ASN A 350 -1.14 1.55 12.78
N ILE A 351 -1.72 1.89 13.93
CA ILE A 351 -1.34 1.31 15.22
C ILE A 351 -1.96 -0.07 15.38
N PHE A 352 -1.13 -1.12 15.37
CA PHE A 352 -1.58 -2.53 15.46
C PHE A 352 -1.06 -3.28 16.69
N ASN A 353 -0.04 -2.76 17.36
CA ASN A 353 0.58 -3.40 18.53
C ASN A 353 1.24 -2.38 19.48
N SER A 354 1.65 -2.85 20.65
CA SER A 354 2.23 -1.98 21.68
C SER A 354 3.58 -1.35 21.28
N LEU A 355 4.34 -1.98 20.37
CA LEU A 355 5.57 -1.39 19.84
C LEU A 355 5.29 -0.18 18.97
N SER A 356 4.29 -0.27 18.07
CA SER A 356 3.87 0.86 17.25
C SER A 356 3.35 2.01 18.12
N LEU A 357 2.61 1.71 19.19
CA LEU A 357 2.17 2.73 20.15
C LEU A 357 3.35 3.36 20.91
N ALA A 358 4.34 2.55 21.31
CA ALA A 358 5.53 3.04 22.01
C ALA A 358 6.41 3.92 21.12
N GLN A 359 6.51 3.61 19.84
CA GLN A 359 7.29 4.42 18.91
C GLN A 359 6.73 5.84 18.73
N ILE A 360 5.43 6.03 18.94
CA ILE A 360 4.76 7.34 18.77
C ILE A 360 4.62 8.14 20.07
N SER A 361 4.92 7.54 21.22
CA SER A 361 4.56 8.10 22.53
C SER A 361 5.19 9.45 22.86
N ASP A 362 6.30 9.79 22.23
CA ASP A 362 6.99 11.06 22.45
C ASP A 362 6.32 12.23 21.72
N LEU A 363 5.62 11.93 20.62
CA LEU A 363 4.97 12.95 19.79
C LEU A 363 3.47 13.07 20.08
N PHE A 364 2.82 11.96 20.45
CA PHE A 364 1.37 11.85 20.52
C PHE A 364 0.87 11.60 21.94
N ARG A 365 -0.24 12.27 22.29
CA ARG A 365 -0.95 12.13 23.58
C ARG A 365 -2.01 11.02 23.54
N GLY A 366 -2.42 10.61 22.34
CA GLY A 366 -3.32 9.48 22.12
C GLY A 366 -3.28 9.03 20.67
N ALA A 367 -3.72 7.80 20.42
CA ALA A 367 -3.78 7.23 19.09
C ALA A 367 -4.95 6.27 18.90
N VAL A 368 -5.50 6.30 17.70
CA VAL A 368 -6.53 5.38 17.23
C VAL A 368 -5.87 4.08 16.78
N ILE A 369 -6.29 2.98 17.39
CA ILE A 369 -5.91 1.62 17.00
C ILE A 369 -6.58 1.31 15.65
N SER A 370 -5.83 0.62 14.78
CA SER A 370 -6.31 0.25 13.45
C SER A 370 -7.65 -0.49 13.50
N PRO A 371 -8.63 -0.14 12.63
CA PRO A 371 -9.92 -0.84 12.56
C PRO A 371 -9.80 -2.30 12.10
N GLU A 372 -8.64 -2.71 11.58
CA GLU A 372 -8.35 -4.10 11.21
C GLU A 372 -7.85 -4.94 12.40
N ALA A 373 -7.60 -4.34 13.57
CA ALA A 373 -7.13 -5.05 14.74
C ALA A 373 -8.23 -5.92 15.36
N THR A 374 -7.98 -7.21 15.53
CA THR A 374 -8.91 -8.11 16.23
C THR A 374 -8.97 -7.79 17.73
N ALA A 375 -10.04 -8.19 18.42
CA ALA A 375 -10.14 -8.05 19.89
C ALA A 375 -8.93 -8.66 20.62
N ALA A 376 -8.40 -9.79 20.12
CA ALA A 376 -7.18 -10.40 20.65
C ALA A 376 -5.93 -9.53 20.44
N ASN A 377 -5.81 -8.84 19.29
CA ASN A 377 -4.71 -7.91 19.05
C ASN A 377 -4.82 -6.66 19.92
N ILE A 378 -6.04 -6.13 20.09
CA ILE A 378 -6.28 -4.99 20.98
C ILE A 378 -5.94 -5.38 22.42
N ALA A 379 -6.40 -6.53 22.90
CA ALA A 379 -6.07 -7.04 24.23
C ALA A 379 -4.55 -7.18 24.42
N ASP A 380 -3.84 -7.79 23.46
CA ASP A 380 -2.38 -7.94 23.49
C ASP A 380 -1.67 -6.59 23.49
N LEU A 381 -2.14 -5.62 22.68
CA LEU A 381 -1.61 -4.25 22.65
C LEU A 381 -1.75 -3.58 24.02
N ILE A 382 -2.96 -3.56 24.60
CA ILE A 382 -3.22 -2.90 25.89
C ILE A 382 -2.42 -3.56 27.01
N GLN A 383 -2.40 -4.89 27.04
CA GLN A 383 -1.64 -5.65 28.03
C GLN A 383 -0.13 -5.44 27.91
N ARG A 384 0.39 -5.04 26.75
CA ARG A 384 1.84 -4.88 26.52
C ARG A 384 2.29 -3.44 26.38
N ILE A 385 1.45 -2.46 26.72
CA ILE A 385 1.88 -1.05 26.78
C ILE A 385 3.01 -0.94 27.81
N PRO A 386 4.21 -0.47 27.42
CA PRO A 386 5.33 -0.30 28.34
C PRO A 386 4.96 0.58 29.55
N PRO A 387 5.38 0.24 30.78
CA PRO A 387 5.06 1.01 31.99
C PRO A 387 5.39 2.50 31.89
N GLU A 388 6.46 2.84 31.18
CA GLU A 388 6.95 4.20 30.99
C GLU A 388 6.05 5.10 30.13
N ILE A 389 5.21 4.53 29.26
CA ILE A 389 4.25 5.27 28.42
C ILE A 389 2.79 5.04 28.83
N ARG A 390 2.54 4.14 29.77
CA ARG A 390 1.19 3.88 30.27
C ARG A 390 0.58 5.14 30.86
N GLY A 391 -0.65 5.46 30.45
CA GLY A 391 -1.34 6.70 30.81
C GLY A 391 -0.74 7.97 30.19
N LYS A 392 0.39 7.87 29.48
CA LYS A 392 0.95 8.96 28.66
C LYS A 392 0.35 9.01 27.26
N VAL A 393 -0.07 7.86 26.72
CA VAL A 393 -0.72 7.76 25.42
C VAL A 393 -2.09 7.11 25.62
N GLU A 394 -3.15 7.84 25.33
CA GLU A 394 -4.52 7.30 25.32
C GLU A 394 -4.70 6.36 24.11
N THR A 395 -5.38 5.25 24.35
CA THR A 395 -5.76 4.27 23.33
C THR A 395 -7.21 4.42 22.96
N GLU A 396 -7.45 4.53 21.66
CA GLU A 396 -8.80 4.73 21.11
C GLU A 396 -9.13 3.65 20.08
N TYR A 397 -10.41 3.25 20.01
CA TYR A 397 -10.91 2.38 18.95
C TYR A 397 -12.24 2.90 18.39
N VAL A 398 -12.38 2.92 17.07
CA VAL A 398 -13.63 3.34 16.39
C VAL A 398 -14.62 2.19 16.43
N VAL A 399 -15.75 2.40 17.10
CA VAL A 399 -16.79 1.38 17.35
C VAL A 399 -18.05 1.57 16.51
N GLY A 400 -18.21 2.74 15.89
CA GLY A 400 -19.40 3.09 15.14
C GLY A 400 -19.11 4.00 13.96
N GLY A 401 -19.97 3.95 12.94
CA GLY A 401 -19.93 4.86 11.79
C GLY A 401 -19.39 4.23 10.51
N ALA A 402 -19.29 5.05 9.46
CA ALA A 402 -18.84 4.60 8.15
C ALA A 402 -17.30 4.50 8.09
N VAL A 403 -16.78 3.32 7.76
CA VAL A 403 -15.33 3.11 7.58
C VAL A 403 -14.93 3.59 6.19
N GLU A 404 -13.98 4.51 6.12
CA GLU A 404 -13.40 4.98 4.86
C GLU A 404 -12.47 3.92 4.27
N LEU A 405 -12.81 3.44 3.07
CA LEU A 405 -12.10 2.36 2.37
C LEU A 405 -10.97 2.89 1.49
N MET A 406 -11.22 3.98 0.78
CA MET A 406 -10.30 4.49 -0.23
C MET A 406 -10.46 6.01 -0.40
N VAL A 407 -9.36 6.68 -0.70
CA VAL A 407 -9.36 8.08 -1.13
C VAL A 407 -8.74 8.16 -2.52
N THR A 408 -9.38 8.88 -3.43
CA THR A 408 -8.87 9.13 -4.78
C THR A 408 -8.60 10.61 -4.97
N GLU A 409 -7.49 10.95 -5.63
CA GLU A 409 -7.13 12.35 -5.92
C GLU A 409 -8.15 13.05 -6.83
N ASN A 410 -8.89 12.28 -7.63
CA ASN A 410 -9.86 12.80 -8.57
C ASN A 410 -11.25 12.93 -7.96
N ASN A 411 -12.01 13.92 -8.44
CA ASN A 411 -13.44 14.04 -8.21
C ASN A 411 -14.17 13.03 -9.11
N LEU A 412 -14.49 11.85 -8.58
CA LEU A 412 -15.14 10.77 -9.32
C LEU A 412 -16.49 11.18 -9.90
N PRO A 413 -17.39 11.90 -9.17
CA PRO A 413 -18.63 12.39 -9.76
C PRO A 413 -18.41 13.23 -11.02
N ILE A 414 -17.47 14.17 -11.02
CA ILE A 414 -17.16 14.98 -12.21
C ILE A 414 -16.62 14.10 -13.35
N SER A 415 -15.70 13.18 -13.04
CA SER A 415 -15.11 12.30 -14.05
C SER A 415 -16.10 11.29 -14.64
N ALA A 416 -17.05 10.80 -13.85
CA ALA A 416 -18.02 9.78 -14.27
C ALA A 416 -19.27 10.40 -14.91
N LEU A 417 -19.71 11.56 -14.45
CA LEU A 417 -20.92 12.21 -14.93
C LEU A 417 -20.70 13.08 -16.16
N SER A 418 -19.47 13.22 -16.67
CA SER A 418 -19.17 14.08 -17.83
C SER A 418 -20.09 13.85 -19.03
N ASP A 419 -20.60 12.63 -19.20
CA ASP A 419 -21.51 12.23 -20.28
C ASP A 419 -23.01 12.17 -19.87
N TYR A 420 -23.32 12.30 -18.58
CA TYR A 420 -24.67 12.06 -18.01
C TYR A 420 -25.27 13.28 -17.29
N GLY A 421 -24.46 14.27 -16.90
CA GLY A 421 -24.94 15.48 -16.23
C GLY A 421 -23.84 16.27 -15.54
N THR A 422 -24.22 17.35 -14.87
CA THR A 422 -23.30 18.13 -14.03
C THR A 422 -23.29 17.62 -12.60
N TYR A 423 -22.11 17.52 -12.01
CA TYR A 423 -21.94 17.30 -10.57
C TYR A 423 -22.68 18.38 -9.78
N ASP A 424 -23.48 17.95 -8.81
CA ASP A 424 -24.24 18.77 -7.88
C ASP A 424 -23.76 18.45 -6.46
N PRO A 425 -23.01 19.34 -5.80
CA PRO A 425 -22.45 19.09 -4.48
C PRO A 425 -23.51 18.91 -3.38
N GLU A 426 -24.76 19.28 -3.63
CA GLU A 426 -25.86 19.11 -2.68
C GLU A 426 -26.47 17.70 -2.72
N LYS A 427 -26.08 16.87 -3.69
CA LYS A 427 -26.55 15.49 -3.83
C LYS A 427 -25.58 14.51 -3.23
N THR A 428 -26.14 13.40 -2.74
CA THR A 428 -25.36 12.23 -2.34
C THR A 428 -25.07 11.36 -3.55
N TYR A 429 -23.87 10.79 -3.56
CA TYR A 429 -23.42 9.88 -4.60
C TYR A 429 -22.90 8.60 -3.95
N SER A 430 -23.02 7.48 -4.68
CA SER A 430 -22.51 6.17 -4.26
C SER A 430 -21.93 5.42 -5.45
N LEU A 431 -20.98 4.53 -5.19
CA LEU A 431 -20.54 3.51 -6.14
C LEU A 431 -21.37 2.24 -5.93
N LEU A 432 -21.92 1.70 -7.01
CA LEU A 432 -22.61 0.42 -7.01
C LEU A 432 -21.64 -0.69 -7.36
N ASP A 433 -21.60 -1.75 -6.56
CA ASP A 433 -20.87 -2.97 -6.90
C ASP A 433 -21.73 -3.97 -7.68
N GLU A 434 -21.12 -5.08 -8.11
CA GLU A 434 -21.79 -6.19 -8.82
C GLU A 434 -22.86 -6.93 -8.01
N ARG A 435 -23.03 -6.57 -6.73
CA ARG A 435 -24.03 -7.11 -5.80
C ARG A 435 -25.06 -6.06 -5.38
N ASP A 436 -25.15 -4.94 -6.11
CA ASP A 436 -26.05 -3.82 -5.85
C ASP A 436 -25.86 -3.19 -4.46
N ARG A 437 -24.64 -3.20 -3.92
CA ARG A 437 -24.32 -2.48 -2.68
C ARG A 437 -23.90 -1.06 -2.97
N ASP A 438 -24.48 -0.13 -2.21
CA ASP A 438 -24.17 1.29 -2.27
C ASP A 438 -22.97 1.63 -1.39
N PHE A 439 -21.84 1.98 -1.99
CA PHE A 439 -20.66 2.52 -1.30
C PHE A 439 -20.71 4.04 -1.35
N PRO A 440 -21.04 4.74 -0.25
CA PRO A 440 -21.19 6.19 -0.25
C PRO A 440 -19.88 6.87 -0.64
N ILE A 441 -19.97 7.94 -1.43
CA ILE A 441 -18.82 8.79 -1.74
C ILE A 441 -19.05 10.23 -1.29
N TYR A 442 -17.99 10.81 -0.73
CA TYR A 442 -17.93 12.21 -0.35
C TYR A 442 -16.79 12.89 -1.10
N VAL A 443 -16.99 14.13 -1.53
CA VAL A 443 -15.95 14.93 -2.16
C VAL A 443 -15.52 16.01 -1.18
N ASP A 444 -14.24 16.01 -0.81
CA ASP A 444 -13.70 17.02 0.09
C ASP A 444 -13.48 18.37 -0.61
N ALA A 445 -13.16 19.41 0.16
CA ALA A 445 -12.93 20.75 -0.34
C ALA A 445 -11.76 20.82 -1.33
N CYS A 446 -10.77 19.94 -1.19
CA CYS A 446 -9.64 19.79 -2.12
C CYS A 446 -10.03 19.08 -3.43
N GLY A 447 -11.24 18.53 -3.54
CA GLY A 447 -11.76 17.86 -4.73
C GLY A 447 -11.44 16.36 -4.80
N ARG A 448 -10.96 15.76 -3.70
CA ARG A 448 -10.67 14.33 -3.60
C ARG A 448 -11.93 13.57 -3.25
N THR A 449 -12.05 12.36 -3.76
CA THR A 449 -13.19 11.49 -3.45
C THR A 449 -12.84 10.50 -2.36
N HIS A 450 -13.63 10.51 -1.29
CA HIS A 450 -13.58 9.59 -0.17
C HIS A 450 -14.66 8.54 -0.37
N ILE A 451 -14.27 7.26 -0.43
CA ILE A 451 -15.17 6.12 -0.63
C ILE A 451 -15.32 5.40 0.69
N PHE A 452 -16.56 5.29 1.17
CA PHE A 452 -16.90 4.64 2.43
C PHE A 452 -17.50 3.26 2.20
N ASN A 453 -17.41 2.41 3.22
CA ASN A 453 -18.00 1.09 3.20
C ASN A 453 -19.52 1.16 3.07
N ALA A 454 -20.11 0.18 2.37
CA ALA A 454 -21.55 0.10 2.16
C ALA A 454 -22.35 -0.15 3.44
N VAL A 455 -21.71 -0.74 4.46
CA VAL A 455 -22.31 -1.01 5.76
C VAL A 455 -21.50 -0.30 6.83
N GLU A 456 -22.20 0.45 7.68
CA GLU A 456 -21.59 1.09 8.84
C GLU A 456 -21.15 0.06 9.88
N THR A 457 -20.04 0.36 10.53
CA THR A 457 -19.63 -0.39 11.71
C THR A 457 -20.57 -0.05 12.86
N CYS A 458 -21.01 -1.07 13.60
CA CYS A 458 -21.75 -0.89 14.83
C CYS A 458 -21.35 -2.01 15.80
N LEU A 459 -20.58 -1.67 16.82
CA LEU A 459 -20.09 -2.60 17.84
C LEU A 459 -20.81 -2.41 19.19
N ILE A 460 -22.03 -1.88 19.17
CA ILE A 460 -22.81 -1.61 20.38
C ILE A 460 -23.05 -2.90 21.20
N ASP A 461 -23.28 -4.03 20.53
CA ASP A 461 -23.47 -5.33 21.18
C ASP A 461 -22.17 -5.89 21.78
N SER A 462 -21.02 -5.41 21.31
CA SER A 462 -19.68 -5.78 21.80
C SER A 462 -19.18 -4.87 22.91
N LEU A 463 -19.95 -3.87 23.37
CA LEU A 463 -19.55 -2.97 24.46
C LEU A 463 -19.06 -3.68 25.73
N PRO A 464 -19.67 -4.79 26.20
CA PRO A 464 -19.15 -5.51 27.37
C PRO A 464 -17.73 -6.04 27.17
N GLU A 465 -17.42 -6.56 25.98
CA GLU A 465 -16.10 -7.06 25.60
C GLU A 465 -15.11 -5.89 25.46
N LEU A 466 -15.49 -4.85 24.71
CA LEU A 466 -14.67 -3.65 24.48
C LEU A 466 -14.28 -2.95 25.78
N CYS A 467 -15.22 -2.79 26.73
CA CYS A 467 -14.91 -2.24 28.05
C CYS A 467 -13.92 -3.14 28.82
N GLY A 468 -13.97 -4.45 28.60
CA GLY A 468 -13.05 -5.43 29.18
C GLY A 468 -11.62 -5.38 28.61
N LEU A 469 -11.43 -4.78 27.43
CA LEU A 469 -10.11 -4.65 26.79
C LEU A 469 -9.23 -3.59 27.47
N GLY A 470 -9.83 -2.64 28.19
CA GLY A 470 -9.10 -1.56 28.86
C GLY A 470 -8.70 -0.39 27.95
N LEU A 471 -9.51 -0.11 26.92
CA LEU A 471 -9.38 1.09 26.09
C LEU A 471 -9.68 2.36 26.91
N ASP A 472 -8.95 3.45 26.64
CA ASP A 472 -9.22 4.75 27.25
C ASP A 472 -10.44 5.42 26.59
N ILE A 473 -10.59 5.24 25.29
CA ILE A 473 -11.59 5.93 24.45
C ILE A 473 -12.23 4.94 23.47
N ILE A 474 -13.54 5.06 23.30
CA ILE A 474 -14.24 4.52 22.13
C ILE A 474 -14.83 5.67 21.34
N SER A 475 -14.77 5.59 20.01
CA SER A 475 -15.22 6.68 19.15
C SER A 475 -16.20 6.24 18.07
N ILE A 476 -17.02 7.18 17.63
CA ILE A 476 -17.99 6.97 16.56
C ILE A 476 -17.72 8.00 15.48
N ASP A 477 -17.62 7.54 14.24
CA ASP A 477 -17.45 8.41 13.09
C ASP A 477 -18.82 8.86 12.55
N GLY A 478 -19.21 10.09 12.88
CA GLY A 478 -20.45 10.70 12.42
C GLY A 478 -20.24 11.81 11.40
N ARG A 479 -19.08 11.86 10.73
CA ARG A 479 -18.88 12.77 9.60
C ARG A 479 -19.89 12.44 8.49
N HIS A 480 -20.35 13.47 7.78
CA HIS A 480 -21.34 13.38 6.71
C HIS A 480 -22.73 12.87 7.18
N ARG A 481 -23.03 13.04 8.47
CA ARG A 481 -24.32 12.70 9.08
C ARG A 481 -25.05 13.95 9.58
N THR A 482 -26.29 13.76 10.01
CA THR A 482 -27.16 14.84 10.51
C THR A 482 -27.10 14.94 12.03
N TYR A 483 -27.66 16.02 12.58
CA TYR A 483 -27.90 16.16 14.01
C TYR A 483 -28.65 14.95 14.59
N ASP A 484 -29.79 14.59 13.99
CA ASP A 484 -30.67 13.53 14.51
C ASP A 484 -30.00 12.16 14.53
N TYR A 485 -29.27 11.82 13.47
CA TYR A 485 -28.47 10.60 13.43
C TYR A 485 -27.42 10.61 14.55
N SER A 486 -26.65 11.70 14.65
CA SER A 486 -25.55 11.83 15.60
C SER A 486 -26.05 11.72 17.04
N TYR A 487 -27.14 12.40 17.35
CA TYR A 487 -27.78 12.37 18.67
C TYR A 487 -28.29 10.96 19.01
N ALA A 488 -29.00 10.31 18.09
CA ALA A 488 -29.56 8.98 18.31
C ALA A 488 -28.48 7.92 18.56
N VAL A 489 -27.41 7.92 17.75
CA VAL A 489 -26.31 6.96 17.89
C VAL A 489 -25.53 7.20 19.18
N LEU A 490 -25.16 8.44 19.49
CA LEU A 490 -24.45 8.76 20.73
C LEU A 490 -25.28 8.44 21.98
N LYS A 491 -26.59 8.68 21.92
CA LYS A 491 -27.51 8.28 22.99
C LYS A 491 -27.50 6.78 23.20
N ALA A 492 -27.64 5.99 22.12
CA ALA A 492 -27.65 4.53 22.20
C ALA A 492 -26.34 3.98 22.81
N TYR A 493 -25.18 4.47 22.39
CA TYR A 493 -23.89 4.06 22.97
C TYR A 493 -23.74 4.51 24.44
N THR A 494 -24.25 5.69 24.80
CA THR A 494 -24.23 6.15 26.19
C THR A 494 -25.10 5.27 27.09
N GLU A 495 -26.29 4.90 26.64
CA GLU A 495 -27.19 3.96 27.33
C GLU A 495 -26.57 2.57 27.43
N GLY A 496 -25.96 2.07 26.35
CA GLY A 496 -25.23 0.81 26.34
C GLY A 496 -24.07 0.78 27.33
N LEU A 497 -23.24 1.83 27.36
CA LEU A 497 -22.18 1.99 28.36
C LEU A 497 -22.77 2.02 29.78
N ASN A 498 -23.85 2.76 30.02
CA ASN A 498 -24.50 2.78 31.33
C ASN A 498 -24.98 1.39 31.77
N ALA A 499 -25.56 0.60 30.86
CA ALA A 499 -26.02 -0.76 31.14
C ALA A 499 -24.87 -1.71 31.52
N VAL A 500 -23.73 -1.62 30.81
CA VAL A 500 -22.53 -2.44 31.11
C VAL A 500 -22.01 -2.20 32.53
N PHE A 501 -22.04 -0.95 33.00
CA PHE A 501 -21.51 -0.59 34.33
C PHE A 501 -22.56 -0.68 35.46
N ALA A 502 -23.86 -0.52 35.16
CA ALA A 502 -24.92 -0.75 36.14
C ALA A 502 -24.94 -2.21 36.62
N GLY A 503 -24.84 -3.17 35.68
CA GLY A 503 -24.82 -4.61 36.00
C GLY A 503 -23.56 -5.10 36.74
N ARG A 504 -22.54 -4.24 36.92
CA ARG A 504 -21.30 -4.55 37.64
C ARG A 504 -21.25 -3.99 39.06
N SER A 505 -22.06 -2.99 39.39
CA SER A 505 -22.16 -2.44 40.76
C SER A 505 -23.02 -3.28 41.70
N GLU A 506 -23.79 -4.24 41.18
CA GLU A 506 -24.68 -5.13 41.96
C GLU A 506 -24.06 -6.52 42.26
N ARG A 507 -22.76 -6.73 42.02
CA ARG A 507 -22.07 -8.01 42.30
C ARG A 507 -20.96 -7.89 43.34
#